data_AF-A0A3D6DA33-F1
#
_entry.id   AF-A0A3D6DA33-F1
#
_cell.length_a   1.000
_cell.length_b   1.000
_cell.length_c   1.000
_cell.angle_alpha   90.00
_cell.angle_beta   90.00
_cell.angle_gamma   90.00
#
_symmetry.space_group_name_H-M   'P 1'
#
loop_
_entity.id
_entity.type
_entity.pdbx_description
1 polymer ?
#
loop_
_entity_poly.entity_id
_entity_poly.type
_entity_poly.pdbx_seq_one_letter_code
_entity_poly.pdbx_strand_id
1 'polypeptide(L)'
;QGGKVALIDVFNSGKQLTFDEADALALQYQVNNVSSEYMASATKRDIIIRMLSNLRYFTRSNSGLRDSLPYLDLMIAIDEEDAGLRLERATICLRIGRRDMARSDFEWLLERRPEGLQLDRIREALRSL
;
A
#
# COMPACT_ATOMS: atom_id res chain seq x y z
N GLN A 1 1.35 28.66 -21.90
CA GLN A 1 2.50 29.17 -21.12
C GLN A 1 3.31 27.96 -20.68
N GLY A 2 4.57 27.85 -21.13
CA GLY A 2 5.44 26.73 -20.75
C GLY A 2 5.99 26.96 -19.35
N GLY A 3 5.41 26.29 -18.34
CA GLY A 3 5.94 26.30 -16.98
C GLY A 3 7.34 25.69 -16.95
N LYS A 4 8.25 26.28 -16.18
CA LYS A 4 9.59 25.73 -15.96
C LYS A 4 9.45 24.41 -15.18
N VAL A 5 9.86 23.29 -15.77
CA VAL A 5 9.87 21.97 -15.11
C VAL A 5 11.00 21.95 -14.09
N ALA A 6 10.70 21.49 -12.87
CA ALA A 6 11.68 21.26 -11.82
C ALA A 6 11.49 19.85 -11.25
N LEU A 7 12.58 19.12 -11.07
CA LEU A 7 12.58 17.82 -10.40
C LEU A 7 12.91 18.03 -8.93
N ILE A 8 12.13 17.42 -8.04
CA ILE A 8 12.23 17.58 -6.60
C ILE A 8 12.36 16.21 -5.95
N ASP A 9 13.41 16.01 -5.18
CA ASP A 9 13.54 14.87 -4.28
C ASP A 9 12.73 15.11 -3.01
N VAL A 10 11.52 14.55 -2.97
CA VAL A 10 10.61 14.67 -1.84
C VAL A 10 11.04 13.85 -0.62
N PHE A 11 12.03 12.96 -0.75
CA PHE A 11 12.58 12.17 0.35
C PHE A 11 13.83 12.81 0.96
N ASN A 12 14.48 13.71 0.24
CA ASN A 12 15.64 14.47 0.71
C ASN A 12 15.33 15.96 0.86
N SER A 13 14.38 16.28 1.76
CA SER A 13 14.03 17.66 2.14
C SER A 13 13.62 18.57 0.97
N GLY A 14 13.09 18.01 -0.11
CA GLY A 14 12.69 18.80 -1.28
C GLY A 14 13.86 19.33 -2.10
N LYS A 15 15.02 18.64 -2.07
CA LYS A 15 16.19 19.01 -2.88
C LYS A 15 15.80 19.08 -4.36
N GLN A 16 16.14 20.18 -5.04
CA GLN A 16 16.01 20.24 -6.50
C GLN A 16 17.07 19.35 -7.14
N LEU A 17 16.63 18.51 -8.09
CA LEU A 17 17.51 17.64 -8.87
C LEU A 17 17.64 18.16 -10.30
N THR A 18 18.81 17.96 -10.87
CA THR A 18 18.99 17.91 -12.33
C THR A 18 18.44 16.59 -12.90
N PHE A 19 18.22 16.53 -14.21
CA PHE A 19 17.81 15.28 -14.87
C PHE A 19 18.87 14.18 -14.70
N ASP A 20 20.16 14.51 -14.80
CA ASP A 20 21.25 13.55 -14.58
C ASP A 20 21.27 12.99 -13.14
N GLU A 21 21.02 13.82 -12.13
CA GLU A 21 20.89 13.37 -10.74
C GLU A 21 19.66 12.48 -10.54
N ALA A 22 18.55 12.78 -11.21
CA ALA A 22 17.34 11.97 -11.16
C ALA A 22 17.53 10.61 -11.85
N ASP A 23 18.24 10.56 -12.97
CA ASP A 23 18.59 9.31 -13.66
C ASP A 23 19.51 8.44 -12.81
N ALA A 24 20.53 9.04 -12.17
CA ALA A 24 21.40 8.34 -11.23
C ALA A 24 20.61 7.76 -10.04
N LEU A 25 19.64 8.54 -9.52
CA LEU A 25 18.75 8.10 -8.45
C LEU A 25 17.85 6.93 -8.92
N ALA A 26 17.27 7.02 -10.12
CA ALA A 26 16.43 5.96 -10.69
C ALA A 26 17.19 4.64 -10.86
N LEU A 27 18.44 4.70 -11.36
CA LEU A 27 19.31 3.54 -11.50
C LEU A 27 19.65 2.89 -10.16
N GLN A 28 19.84 3.68 -9.09
CA GLN A 28 20.10 3.16 -7.74
C GLN A 28 18.95 2.26 -7.25
N TYR A 29 17.72 2.55 -7.66
CA TYR A 29 16.53 1.77 -7.33
C TYR A 29 16.15 0.73 -8.40
N GLN A 30 17.08 0.39 -9.31
CA GLN A 30 16.89 -0.59 -10.39
C GLN A 30 15.73 -0.26 -11.35
N VAL A 31 15.38 1.03 -11.47
CA VAL A 31 14.41 1.50 -12.45
C VAL A 31 15.16 1.74 -13.76
N ASN A 32 15.25 0.70 -14.59
CA ASN A 32 15.99 0.75 -15.86
C ASN A 32 15.31 1.61 -16.94
N ASN A 33 14.03 1.94 -16.77
CA ASN A 33 13.28 2.79 -17.69
C ASN A 33 12.17 3.54 -16.93
N VAL A 34 12.31 4.85 -16.81
CA VAL A 34 11.29 5.70 -16.21
C VAL A 34 10.25 5.99 -17.29
N SER A 35 9.27 5.09 -17.42
CA SER A 35 8.10 5.31 -18.29
C SER A 35 7.44 6.65 -17.97
N SER A 36 6.98 7.36 -19.01
CA SER A 36 6.21 8.61 -18.85
C SER A 36 4.93 8.41 -18.02
N GLU A 37 4.43 7.18 -17.94
CA GLU A 37 3.29 6.82 -17.09
C GLU A 37 3.61 6.98 -15.60
N TYR A 38 4.86 6.74 -15.18
CA TYR A 38 5.31 7.00 -13.80
C TYR A 38 5.49 8.49 -13.49
N MET A 39 5.48 9.34 -14.52
CA MET A 39 5.60 10.80 -14.42
C MET A 39 4.24 11.50 -14.51
N ALA A 40 3.14 10.74 -14.59
CA ALA A 40 1.80 11.29 -14.53
C ALA A 40 1.57 12.02 -13.19
N SER A 41 0.84 13.13 -13.24
CA SER A 41 0.49 13.87 -12.03
C SER A 41 -0.32 12.97 -11.09
N ALA A 42 0.15 12.82 -9.86
CA ALA A 42 -0.58 12.07 -8.83
C ALA A 42 -1.95 12.71 -8.58
N THR A 43 -2.99 11.88 -8.57
CA THR A 43 -4.33 12.32 -8.22
C THR A 43 -4.42 12.58 -6.71
N LYS A 44 -5.50 13.26 -6.28
CA LYS A 44 -5.80 13.42 -4.86
C LYS A 44 -5.92 12.07 -4.13
N ARG A 45 -6.46 11.06 -4.82
CA ARG A 45 -6.60 9.69 -4.29
C ARG A 45 -5.22 9.08 -4.04
N ASP A 46 -4.30 9.22 -4.99
CA ASP A 46 -2.92 8.69 -4.88
C ASP A 46 -2.18 9.31 -3.69
N ILE A 47 -2.31 10.63 -3.52
CA ILE A 47 -1.72 11.34 -2.38
C ILE A 47 -2.27 10.83 -1.06
N ILE A 48 -3.59 10.63 -0.95
CA ILE A 48 -4.23 10.12 0.28
C ILE A 48 -3.74 8.69 0.59
N ILE A 49 -3.74 7.79 -0.41
CA ILE A 49 -3.25 6.42 -0.24
C ILE A 49 -1.78 6.41 0.21
N ARG A 50 -0.96 7.31 -0.34
CA ARG A 50 0.45 7.45 0.06
C ARG A 50 0.58 7.90 1.51
N MET A 51 -0.19 8.92 1.92
CA MET A 51 -0.19 9.40 3.30
C MET A 51 -0.65 8.31 4.29
N LEU A 52 -1.73 7.59 3.97
CA LEU A 52 -2.23 6.49 4.79
C LEU A 52 -1.21 5.36 4.89
N SER A 53 -0.52 5.03 3.79
CA SER A 53 0.54 4.02 3.79
C SER A 53 1.70 4.41 4.71
N ASN A 54 2.13 5.68 4.65
CA ASN A 54 3.19 6.20 5.50
C ASN A 54 2.80 6.18 6.98
N LEU A 55 1.59 6.64 7.30
CA LEU A 55 1.07 6.62 8.68
C LEU A 55 0.93 5.19 9.21
N ARG A 56 0.40 4.27 8.40
CA ARG A 56 0.28 2.86 8.76
C ARG A 56 1.63 2.23 9.07
N TYR A 57 2.64 2.46 8.22
CA TYR A 57 3.98 1.94 8.44
C TYR A 57 4.62 2.52 9.71
N PHE A 58 4.50 3.83 9.90
CA PHE A 58 5.01 4.53 11.07
C PHE A 58 4.34 4.03 12.35
N THR A 59 3.00 4.01 12.41
CA THR A 59 2.24 3.55 13.58
C THR A 59 2.48 2.08 13.87
N ARG A 60 2.56 1.22 12.84
CA ARG A 60 2.89 -0.21 13.05
C ARG A 60 4.25 -0.38 13.70
N SER A 61 5.24 0.46 13.35
CA SER A 61 6.59 0.39 13.90
C SER A 61 6.68 0.95 15.33
N ASN A 62 5.90 2.00 15.65
CA ASN A 62 6.00 2.69 16.94
C ASN A 62 5.00 2.20 17.99
N SER A 63 3.79 1.80 17.57
CA SER A 63 2.65 1.51 18.45
C SER A 63 2.10 0.09 18.23
N GLY A 64 2.47 -0.56 17.12
CA GLY A 64 2.17 -1.96 16.86
C GLY A 64 0.97 -2.19 15.95
N LEU A 65 0.62 -3.47 15.77
CA LEU A 65 -0.37 -3.89 14.77
C LEU A 65 -1.77 -3.35 15.03
N ARG A 66 -2.21 -3.36 16.29
CA ARG A 66 -3.57 -2.94 16.65
C ARG A 66 -3.82 -1.48 16.30
N ASP A 67 -2.83 -0.62 16.54
CA ASP A 67 -2.96 0.82 16.29
C ASP A 67 -2.78 1.17 14.81
N SER A 68 -2.21 0.26 14.01
CA SER A 68 -2.10 0.43 12.56
C SER A 68 -3.37 0.07 11.78
N LEU A 69 -4.31 -0.67 12.40
CA LEU A 69 -5.53 -1.14 11.74
C LEU A 69 -6.43 -0.03 11.18
N PRO A 70 -6.69 1.09 11.89
CA PRO A 70 -7.56 2.14 11.37
C PRO A 70 -7.10 2.70 10.02
N TYR A 71 -5.79 2.79 9.78
CA TYR A 71 -5.27 3.23 8.49
C TYR A 71 -5.52 2.20 7.38
N LEU A 72 -5.42 0.91 7.71
CA LEU A 72 -5.73 -0.16 6.76
C LEU A 72 -7.23 -0.20 6.44
N ASP A 73 -8.10 0.01 7.44
CA ASP A 73 -9.54 0.13 7.23
C ASP A 73 -9.90 1.31 6.31
N LEU A 74 -9.25 2.47 6.49
CA LEU A 74 -9.43 3.62 5.61
C LEU A 74 -8.97 3.33 4.18
N MET A 75 -7.85 2.61 4.00
CA MET A 75 -7.38 2.22 2.67
C MET A 75 -8.37 1.27 1.97
N ILE A 76 -8.94 0.30 2.69
CA ILE A 76 -10.00 -0.58 2.16
C ILE A 76 -11.27 0.20 1.85
N ALA A 77 -11.63 1.21 2.64
CA ALA A 77 -12.78 2.06 2.34
C ALA A 77 -12.57 2.94 1.09
N ILE A 78 -11.32 3.23 0.74
CA ILE A 78 -10.97 3.94 -0.50
C ILE A 78 -11.01 2.99 -1.69
N ASP A 79 -10.53 1.75 -1.54
CA ASP A 79 -10.55 0.71 -2.57
C ASP A 79 -11.05 -0.62 -2.01
N GLU A 80 -12.37 -0.82 -2.12
CA GLU A 80 -13.06 -1.95 -1.48
C GLU A 80 -12.73 -3.30 -2.14
N GLU A 81 -12.22 -3.28 -3.37
CA GLU A 81 -11.90 -4.45 -4.18
C GLU A 81 -10.41 -4.84 -4.10
N ASP A 82 -9.60 -4.07 -3.37
CA ASP A 82 -8.20 -4.43 -3.13
C ASP A 82 -8.09 -5.66 -2.22
N ALA A 83 -7.98 -6.82 -2.87
CA ALA A 83 -7.81 -8.11 -2.22
C ALA A 83 -6.53 -8.20 -1.37
N GLY A 84 -5.48 -7.46 -1.73
CA GLY A 84 -4.23 -7.42 -0.98
C GLY A 84 -4.42 -6.76 0.39
N LEU A 85 -5.12 -5.62 0.43
CA LEU A 85 -5.43 -4.93 1.68
C LEU A 85 -6.33 -5.76 2.59
N ARG A 86 -7.33 -6.44 2.04
CA ARG A 86 -8.20 -7.35 2.81
C ARG A 86 -7.45 -8.56 3.36
N LEU A 87 -6.55 -9.16 2.58
CA LEU A 87 -5.71 -10.26 3.05
C LEU A 87 -4.77 -9.80 4.17
N GLU A 88 -4.17 -8.61 4.04
CA GLU A 88 -3.35 -8.03 5.09
C GLU A 88 -4.18 -7.80 6.37
N ARG A 89 -5.40 -7.25 6.25
CA ARG A 89 -6.28 -7.01 7.41
C ARG A 89 -6.67 -8.31 8.09
N ALA A 90 -7.07 -9.33 7.33
CA ALA A 90 -7.41 -10.64 7.86
C ALA A 90 -6.25 -11.24 8.68
N THR A 91 -5.04 -11.14 8.15
CA THR A 91 -3.82 -11.64 8.80
C THR A 91 -3.50 -10.88 10.07
N ILE A 92 -3.62 -9.55 10.06
CA ILE A 92 -3.42 -8.72 11.26
C ILE A 92 -4.47 -9.06 12.32
N CYS A 93 -5.75 -9.11 11.93
CA CYS A 93 -6.87 -9.41 12.82
C CYS A 93 -6.73 -10.78 13.48
N LEU A 94 -6.33 -11.81 12.72
CA LEU A 94 -6.02 -13.13 13.27
C LEU A 94 -4.92 -13.04 14.35
N ARG A 95 -3.82 -12.33 14.09
CA ARG A 95 -2.69 -12.17 15.03
C ARG A 95 -3.06 -11.43 16.31
N ILE A 96 -3.97 -10.47 16.24
CA ILE A 96 -4.39 -9.67 17.41
C ILE A 96 -5.69 -10.18 18.07
N GLY A 97 -6.17 -11.36 17.67
CA GLY A 97 -7.34 -12.03 18.24
C GLY A 97 -8.70 -11.51 17.79
N ARG A 98 -8.79 -10.66 16.75
CA ARG A 98 -10.05 -10.20 16.16
C ARG A 98 -10.59 -11.22 15.15
N ARG A 99 -11.01 -12.39 15.64
CA ARG A 99 -11.37 -13.55 14.81
C ARG A 99 -12.54 -13.30 13.85
N ASP A 100 -13.58 -12.58 14.28
CA ASP A 100 -14.75 -12.31 13.43
C ASP A 100 -14.40 -11.47 12.20
N MET A 101 -13.56 -10.46 12.39
CA MET A 101 -13.09 -9.61 11.30
C MET A 101 -12.18 -10.38 10.34
N ALA A 102 -11.27 -11.21 10.88
CA ALA A 102 -10.44 -12.08 10.06
C ALA A 102 -11.28 -13.08 9.24
N ARG A 103 -12.30 -13.68 9.85
CA ARG A 103 -13.25 -14.59 9.20
C ARG A 103 -13.93 -13.91 8.02
N SER A 104 -14.51 -12.72 8.26
CA SER A 104 -15.22 -11.97 7.22
C SER A 104 -14.35 -11.66 6.01
N ASP A 105 -13.11 -11.23 6.22
CA ASP A 105 -12.19 -10.95 5.10
C ASP A 105 -11.76 -12.22 4.37
N PHE A 106 -11.48 -13.33 5.08
CA PHE A 106 -11.14 -14.59 4.42
C PHE A 106 -12.30 -15.14 3.59
N GLU A 107 -13.53 -15.07 4.10
CA GLU A 107 -14.74 -15.47 3.36
C GLU A 107 -14.92 -14.62 2.10
N TRP A 108 -14.76 -13.30 2.21
CA TRP A 108 -14.81 -12.37 1.07
C TRP A 108 -13.78 -12.73 0.00
N LEU A 109 -12.55 -13.08 0.39
CA LEU A 109 -11.47 -13.45 -0.52
C LEU A 109 -11.73 -14.79 -1.22
N LEU A 110 -12.31 -15.76 -0.51
CA LEU A 110 -12.67 -17.07 -1.07
C LEU A 110 -13.87 -16.99 -2.02
N GLU A 111 -14.78 -16.05 -1.78
CA GLU A 111 -15.91 -15.75 -2.66
C GLU A 111 -15.41 -15.14 -3.97
N ARG A 112 -14.55 -14.11 -3.91
CA ARG A 112 -14.10 -13.34 -5.08
C ARG A 112 -12.97 -13.97 -5.88
N ARG A 113 -12.19 -14.85 -5.27
CA ARG A 113 -11.10 -15.60 -5.93
C ARG A 113 -10.16 -14.70 -6.75
N PRO A 114 -9.61 -13.64 -6.14
CA PRO A 114 -8.70 -12.73 -6.83
C PRO A 114 -7.47 -13.48 -7.37
N GLU A 115 -7.00 -13.06 -8.54
CA GLU A 115 -5.83 -13.66 -9.19
C GLU A 115 -4.57 -13.47 -8.33
N GLY A 116 -3.67 -14.45 -8.35
CA GLY A 116 -2.39 -14.40 -7.62
C GLY A 116 -2.46 -14.76 -6.13
N LEU A 117 -3.65 -14.93 -5.53
CA LEU A 117 -3.77 -15.40 -4.15
C LEU A 117 -3.82 -16.93 -4.03
N GLN A 118 -3.13 -17.46 -3.01
CA GLN A 118 -3.16 -18.88 -2.66
C GLN A 118 -4.41 -19.20 -1.82
N LEU A 119 -5.53 -19.46 -2.50
CA LEU A 119 -6.83 -19.71 -1.85
C LEU A 119 -6.81 -20.88 -0.86
N ASP A 120 -5.98 -21.89 -1.07
CA ASP A 120 -5.86 -23.01 -0.14
C ASP A 120 -5.29 -22.60 1.23
N ARG A 121 -4.30 -21.70 1.25
CA ARG A 121 -3.78 -21.13 2.50
C ARG A 121 -4.84 -20.29 3.22
N ILE A 122 -5.68 -19.59 2.48
CA ILE A 122 -6.79 -18.82 3.05
C ILE A 122 -7.82 -19.76 3.68
N ARG A 123 -8.16 -20.88 3.02
CA ARG A 123 -9.05 -21.91 3.61
C ARG A 123 -8.47 -22.53 4.87
N GLU A 124 -7.17 -22.81 4.88
CA GLU A 124 -6.47 -23.32 6.07
C GLU A 124 -6.55 -22.34 7.23
N ALA A 125 -6.23 -21.06 6.99
CA ALA A 125 -6.34 -20.00 7.98
C ALA A 125 -7.77 -19.88 8.54
N LEU A 126 -8.79 -19.92 7.67
CA LEU A 126 -10.19 -19.87 8.05
C LEU A 126 -10.62 -21.06 8.93
N ARG A 127 -10.09 -22.26 8.69
CA ARG A 127 -10.36 -23.45 9.52
C ARG A 127 -9.71 -23.36 10.91
N SER A 128 -8.67 -22.54 11.07
CA SER A 128 -7.96 -22.36 12.34
C SER A 128 -8.54 -21.26 13.24
N LEU A 129 -9.52 -20.50 12.74
CA LEU A 129 -10.25 -19.45 13.48
C LEU A 129 -11.31 -20.04 14.40
#